data_AF-A0A7V0LQF6-F1
#
_entry.id   AF-A0A7V0LQF6-F1
#
_cell.length_a   1.000
_cell.length_b   1.000
_cell.length_c   1.000
_cell.angle_alpha   90.00
_cell.angle_beta   90.00
_cell.angle_gamma   90.00
#
_symmetry.space_group_name_H-M   'P 1'
#
loop_
_entity.id
_entity.type
_entity.pdbx_description
1 polymer ?
#
loop_
_entity_poly.entity_id
_entity_poly.type
_entity_poly.pdbx_seq_one_letter_code
_entity_poly.pdbx_strand_id
1 'polypeptide(L)'
;MNLWRLEWLRLWRTKRWIALVGVYLFFGFLGPLSARYLNEILARTAQLQEGAVIKLPPPTPADGIAQYVGNAAQLGIVVVVVVAAGAFVMKPEMATFLRTRVQGMVRLLAPRYVVSVAAATGAFLLGTGAAWYETSVLLGGLPAGRMLAGAGYG
;
A
#
# COMPACT_ATOMS: atom_id res chain seq x y z
N MET A 1 -25.11 -11.16 -16.57
CA MET A 1 -23.79 -10.69 -16.06
C MET A 1 -23.69 -11.03 -14.58
N ASN A 2 -22.66 -11.77 -14.17
CA ASN A 2 -22.42 -12.05 -12.74
C ASN A 2 -22.00 -10.76 -12.00
N LEU A 3 -22.47 -10.59 -10.75
CA LEU A 3 -22.16 -9.45 -9.88
C LEU A 3 -20.63 -9.25 -9.72
N TRP A 4 -19.89 -10.35 -9.63
CA TRP A 4 -18.41 -10.37 -9.57
C TRP A 4 -17.75 -9.66 -10.73
N ARG A 5 -18.14 -9.99 -11.96
CA ARG A 5 -17.60 -9.39 -13.18
C ARG A 5 -17.95 -7.91 -13.28
N LEU A 6 -19.13 -7.54 -12.79
CA LEU A 6 -19.61 -6.17 -12.78
C LEU A 6 -18.76 -5.29 -11.85
N GLU A 7 -18.40 -5.81 -10.68
CA GLU A 7 -17.60 -5.06 -9.71
C GLU A 7 -16.13 -4.93 -10.15
N TRP A 8 -15.56 -5.99 -10.75
CA TRP A 8 -14.24 -5.93 -11.37
C TRP A 8 -14.17 -4.86 -12.48
N LEU A 9 -15.17 -4.85 -13.37
CA LEU A 9 -15.29 -3.84 -14.42
C LEU A 9 -15.45 -2.42 -13.84
N ARG A 10 -16.17 -2.29 -12.72
CA ARG A 10 -16.31 -1.01 -12.01
C ARG A 10 -14.97 -0.52 -11.49
N LEU A 11 -14.20 -1.37 -10.83
CA LEU A 11 -12.86 -1.05 -10.34
C LEU A 11 -11.95 -0.58 -11.49
N TRP A 12 -11.98 -1.28 -12.62
CA TRP A 12 -11.19 -0.95 -13.81
C TRP A 12 -11.60 0.38 -14.45
N ARG A 13 -12.91 0.58 -14.69
CA ARG A 13 -13.44 1.81 -15.31
C ARG A 13 -13.32 3.05 -14.45
N THR A 14 -13.47 2.90 -13.13
CA THR A 14 -13.33 4.03 -12.20
C THR A 14 -11.87 4.37 -11.92
N LYS A 15 -10.91 3.63 -12.49
CA LYS A 15 -9.47 3.82 -12.31
C LYS A 15 -9.01 3.82 -10.85
N ARG A 16 -9.82 3.30 -9.94
CA ARG A 16 -9.51 3.22 -8.50
C ARG A 16 -8.32 2.30 -8.22
N TRP A 17 -8.09 1.31 -9.08
CA TRP A 17 -6.90 0.48 -9.04
C TRP A 17 -5.61 1.30 -9.21
N ILE A 18 -5.63 2.38 -10.01
CA ILE A 18 -4.46 3.26 -10.21
C ILE A 18 -4.13 4.00 -8.92
N ALA A 19 -5.13 4.46 -8.18
CA ALA A 19 -4.92 5.11 -6.89
C ALA A 19 -4.27 4.15 -5.87
N LEU A 20 -4.76 2.90 -5.81
CA LEU A 20 -4.16 1.87 -4.94
C LEU A 20 -2.72 1.58 -5.34
N VAL A 21 -2.49 1.18 -6.60
CA VAL A 21 -1.15 0.83 -7.09
C VAL A 21 -0.20 2.02 -6.97
N GLY A 22 -0.64 3.21 -7.40
CA GLY A 22 0.17 4.42 -7.36
C GLY A 22 0.64 4.76 -5.95
N VAL A 23 -0.24 4.70 -4.94
CA VAL A 23 0.12 5.01 -3.56
C VAL A 23 1.07 3.96 -2.99
N TYR A 24 0.73 2.67 -3.09
CA TYR A 24 1.56 1.61 -2.51
C TYR A 24 2.93 1.52 -3.17
N LEU A 25 3.01 1.77 -4.48
CA LEU A 25 4.25 1.72 -5.24
C LEU A 25 5.09 2.98 -5.02
N PHE A 26 4.45 4.15 -4.91
CA PHE A 26 5.12 5.39 -4.52
C PHE A 26 5.75 5.29 -3.14
N PHE A 27 5.00 4.82 -2.13
CA PHE A 27 5.58 4.61 -0.79
C PHE A 27 6.58 3.44 -0.76
N GLY A 28 6.39 2.44 -1.63
CA GLY A 28 7.33 1.34 -1.84
C GLY A 28 8.73 1.83 -2.20
N PHE A 29 8.81 2.82 -3.10
CA PHE A 29 10.08 3.46 -3.46
C PHE A 29 10.52 4.53 -2.45
N LEU A 30 9.58 5.30 -1.90
CA LEU A 30 9.93 6.39 -0.99
C LEU A 30 10.52 5.89 0.33
N GLY A 31 10.11 4.71 0.82
CA GLY A 31 10.63 4.09 2.04
C GLY A 31 12.16 3.86 2.01
N PRO A 32 12.68 3.01 1.11
CA PRO A 32 14.13 2.73 1.01
C PRO A 32 14.97 3.96 0.67
N LEU A 33 14.46 4.83 -0.22
CA LEU A 33 15.09 6.12 -0.52
C LEU A 33 15.23 6.98 0.75
N SER A 34 14.15 7.14 1.51
CA SER A 34 14.17 7.94 2.73
C SER A 34 15.14 7.37 3.77
N ALA A 35 15.18 6.05 3.98
CA ALA A 35 16.11 5.43 4.92
C ALA A 35 17.59 5.63 4.53
N ARG A 36 17.92 5.63 3.24
CA ARG A 36 19.28 5.90 2.77
C ARG A 36 19.70 7.35 3.00
N TYR A 37 18.84 8.30 2.65
CA TYR A 37 19.16 9.73 2.73
C TYR A 37 18.97 10.32 4.13
N LEU A 38 18.21 9.68 5.02
CA LEU A 38 18.00 10.16 6.40
C LEU A 38 19.34 10.33 7.14
N ASN A 39 20.21 9.32 7.06
CA ASN A 39 21.52 9.36 7.70
C ASN A 39 22.44 10.43 7.10
N GLU A 40 22.35 10.68 5.79
CA GLU A 40 23.14 11.73 5.13
C GLU A 40 22.66 13.13 5.52
N ILE A 41 21.34 13.33 5.62
CA ILE A 41 20.74 14.60 6.09
C ILE A 41 21.16 14.84 7.54
N LEU A 42 20.97 13.86 8.42
CA LEU A 42 21.33 13.98 9.84
C LEU A 42 22.83 14.20 10.05
N ALA A 43 23.69 13.57 9.25
CA ALA A 43 25.13 13.81 9.28
C ALA A 43 25.48 15.25 8.88
N ARG A 44 24.85 15.80 7.83
CA ARG A 44 25.04 17.20 7.40
C ARG A 44 24.48 18.19 8.43
N THR A 45 23.39 17.86 9.11
CA THR A 45 22.80 18.72 10.15
C THR A 45 23.56 18.64 11.48
N ALA A 46 24.10 17.47 11.84
CA ALA A 46 24.93 17.30 13.05
C ALA A 46 26.28 18.04 12.92
N GLN A 47 26.84 18.15 11.71
CA GLN A 47 28.04 18.97 11.46
C GLN A 47 27.81 20.49 11.65
N LEU A 48 26.55 20.95 11.64
CA LEU A 48 26.20 22.36 11.87
C LEU A 48 26.03 22.70 13.36
N GLN A 49 25.97 21.72 14.25
CA GLN A 49 25.93 21.93 15.70
C GLN A 49 27.30 21.56 16.32
N GLU A 50 28.09 22.57 16.66
CA GLU A 50 29.35 22.39 17.39
C GLU A 50 29.09 21.61 18.70
N GLY A 51 29.49 20.34 18.76
CA GLY A 51 29.49 19.52 19.98
C GLY A 51 28.64 18.23 19.94
N ALA A 52 27.86 17.97 18.89
CA ALA A 52 27.04 16.76 18.83
C ALA A 52 27.75 15.62 18.06
N VAL A 53 28.55 14.80 18.76
CA VAL A 53 29.07 13.54 18.19
C VAL A 53 27.96 12.49 18.19
N ILE A 54 27.02 12.61 17.25
CA ILE A 54 25.97 11.61 17.06
C ILE A 54 26.57 10.47 16.23
N LYS A 55 26.94 9.37 16.90
CA LYS A 55 27.26 8.10 16.22
C LYS A 55 25.97 7.51 15.64
N LEU A 56 25.57 7.96 14.46
CA LEU A 56 24.46 7.37 13.72
C LEU A 56 24.89 5.96 13.25
N PRO A 57 24.14 4.90 13.59
CA PRO A 57 24.43 3.57 13.08
C PRO A 57 24.32 3.56 11.54
N PRO A 58 25.14 2.73 10.85
CA PRO A 58 25.09 2.66 9.39
C PRO A 58 23.68 2.24 8.94
N PRO A 59 23.14 2.85 7.87
CA PRO A 59 21.79 2.56 7.40
C PRO A 59 21.67 1.07 7.09
N THR A 60 20.81 0.36 7.82
CA THR A 60 20.60 -1.05 7.56
C THR A 60 19.44 -1.24 6.58
N PRO A 61 19.48 -2.29 5.74
CA PRO A 61 18.36 -2.63 4.86
C PRO A 61 17.03 -2.85 5.61
N ALA A 62 17.09 -3.20 6.90
CA ALA A 62 15.91 -3.36 7.75
C ALA A 62 15.18 -2.04 8.01
N ASP A 63 15.90 -0.92 8.08
CA ASP A 63 15.33 0.40 8.36
C ASP A 63 14.47 0.90 7.19
N GLY A 64 14.90 0.64 5.94
CA GLY A 64 14.14 0.96 4.73
C GLY A 64 12.80 0.22 4.65
N ILE A 65 12.79 -1.05 5.04
CA ILE A 65 11.56 -1.86 5.10
C ILE A 65 10.67 -1.39 6.26
N ALA A 66 11.23 -1.14 7.44
CA ALA A 66 10.46 -0.64 8.59
C ALA A 66 9.76 0.70 8.27
N GLN A 67 10.46 1.58 7.55
CA GLN A 67 9.91 2.87 7.11
C GLN A 67 8.83 2.71 6.04
N TYR A 68 9.01 1.77 5.10
CA TYR A 68 7.94 1.39 4.16
C TYR A 68 6.70 0.88 4.89
N VAL A 69 6.86 -0.09 5.81
CA VAL A 69 5.75 -0.71 6.54
C VAL A 69 5.00 0.33 7.36
N GLY A 70 5.69 1.24 8.04
CA GLY A 70 5.05 2.34 8.78
C GLY A 70 4.20 3.24 7.88
N ASN A 71 4.75 3.65 6.73
CA ASN A 71 4.02 4.48 5.77
C ASN A 71 2.86 3.73 5.10
N ALA A 72 3.05 2.46 4.76
CA ALA A 72 2.02 1.60 4.19
C ALA A 72 0.87 1.37 5.19
N ALA A 73 1.18 1.18 6.47
CA ALA A 73 0.17 1.04 7.52
C ALA A 73 -0.63 2.34 7.72
N GLN A 74 0.02 3.51 7.78
CA GLN A 74 -0.72 4.77 7.97
C GLN A 74 -1.45 5.21 6.70
N LEU A 75 -0.73 5.41 5.60
CA LEU A 75 -1.27 6.04 4.39
C LEU A 75 -1.93 5.02 3.46
N GLY A 76 -1.43 3.78 3.44
CA GLY A 76 -2.06 2.70 2.68
C GLY A 76 -3.45 2.37 3.19
N ILE A 77 -3.66 2.31 4.51
CA ILE A 77 -5.00 2.10 5.10
C ILE A 77 -5.98 3.20 4.68
N VAL A 78 -5.57 4.47 4.75
CA VAL A 78 -6.43 5.60 4.33
C VAL A 78 -6.87 5.43 2.87
N VAL A 79 -5.97 5.05 1.98
CA VAL A 79 -6.30 4.87 0.55
C VAL A 79 -7.22 3.67 0.33
N VAL A 80 -7.01 2.58 1.08
CA VAL A 80 -7.93 1.43 1.06
C VAL A 80 -9.33 1.84 1.49
N VAL A 81 -9.46 2.63 2.56
CA VAL A 81 -10.75 3.15 3.04
C VAL A 81 -11.41 4.04 1.99
N VAL A 82 -10.67 4.93 1.33
CA VAL A 82 -11.21 5.80 0.26
C VAL A 82 -11.72 4.97 -0.93
N VAL A 83 -10.98 3.96 -1.36
CA VAL A 83 -11.41 3.09 -2.46
C VAL A 83 -12.61 2.24 -2.07
N ALA A 84 -12.63 1.71 -0.85
CA ALA A 84 -13.77 0.99 -0.31
C ALA A 84 -15.02 1.89 -0.25
N ALA A 85 -14.91 3.09 0.33
CA ALA A 85 -16.00 4.07 0.39
C ALA A 85 -16.57 4.35 -1.01
N GLY A 86 -15.71 4.57 -1.99
CA GLY A 86 -16.14 4.74 -3.38
C GLY A 86 -16.89 3.53 -3.95
N ALA A 87 -16.53 2.29 -3.58
CA ALA A 87 -17.20 1.07 -4.03
C ALA A 87 -18.60 0.90 -3.41
N PHE A 88 -18.80 1.43 -2.19
CA PHE A 88 -20.08 1.38 -1.50
C PHE A 88 -21.05 2.50 -1.90
N VAL A 89 -20.57 3.64 -2.41
CA VAL A 89 -21.44 4.70 -2.94
C VAL A 89 -22.25 4.20 -4.13
N MET A 90 -23.57 4.12 -3.97
CA MET A 90 -24.51 3.78 -5.03
C MET A 90 -25.33 4.99 -5.45
N LYS A 91 -25.46 5.19 -6.76
CA LYS A 91 -26.49 6.08 -7.29
C LYS A 91 -27.88 5.53 -6.94
N PRO A 92 -28.85 6.38 -6.58
CA PRO A 92 -30.17 5.96 -6.12
C PRO A 92 -30.87 5.05 -7.14
N GLU A 93 -30.82 5.39 -8.43
CA GLU A 93 -31.40 4.57 -9.51
C GLU A 93 -30.86 3.14 -9.55
N MET A 94 -29.56 2.99 -9.30
CA MET A 94 -28.88 1.70 -9.35
C MET A 94 -29.12 0.89 -8.07
N ALA A 95 -29.34 1.57 -6.93
CA ALA A 95 -29.71 0.93 -5.68
C ALA A 95 -31.11 0.30 -5.75
N THR A 96 -32.07 1.00 -6.37
CA THR A 96 -33.44 0.50 -6.56
C THR A 96 -33.47 -0.72 -7.47
N PHE A 97 -32.76 -0.69 -8.60
CA PHE A 97 -32.67 -1.81 -9.54
C PHE A 97 -31.98 -3.05 -8.93
N LEU A 98 -30.92 -2.86 -8.14
CA LEU A 98 -30.20 -3.99 -7.54
C LEU A 98 -30.94 -4.60 -6.35
N ARG A 99 -31.70 -3.79 -5.58
CA ARG A 99 -32.57 -4.31 -4.50
C ARG A 99 -33.72 -5.15 -5.02
N THR A 100 -34.28 -4.84 -6.19
CA THR A 100 -35.37 -5.63 -6.78
C THR A 100 -34.88 -6.92 -7.44
N ARG A 101 -33.61 -6.98 -7.88
CA ARG A 101 -33.04 -8.13 -8.60
C ARG A 101 -32.25 -9.10 -7.73
N VAL A 102 -31.76 -8.69 -6.56
CA VAL A 102 -30.90 -9.52 -5.70
C VAL A 102 -31.58 -9.74 -4.35
N GLN A 103 -32.00 -10.98 -4.10
CA GLN A 103 -32.48 -11.39 -2.78
C GLN A 103 -31.29 -11.58 -1.83
N GLY A 104 -31.15 -10.67 -0.88
CA GLY A 104 -30.17 -10.74 0.21
C GLY A 104 -29.06 -9.69 0.14
N MET A 105 -28.88 -8.96 1.24
CA MET A 105 -27.90 -7.87 1.38
C MET A 105 -26.45 -8.38 1.27
N VAL A 106 -26.19 -9.59 1.79
CA VAL A 106 -24.86 -10.24 1.73
C VAL A 106 -24.43 -10.51 0.29
N ARG A 107 -25.34 -10.95 -0.57
CA ARG A 107 -25.04 -11.28 -1.98
C ARG A 107 -24.74 -10.03 -2.82
N LEU A 108 -25.23 -8.87 -2.37
CA LEU A 108 -24.93 -7.56 -2.95
C LEU A 108 -23.58 -7.00 -2.47
N LEU A 109 -23.28 -7.14 -1.17
CA LEU A 109 -22.10 -6.53 -0.55
C LEU A 109 -20.84 -7.39 -0.68
N ALA A 110 -20.95 -8.72 -0.64
CA ALA A 110 -19.81 -9.63 -0.67
C ALA A 110 -18.91 -9.44 -1.90
N PRO A 111 -19.42 -9.33 -3.15
CA PRO A 111 -18.56 -9.10 -4.30
C PRO A 111 -17.81 -7.77 -4.24
N ARG A 112 -18.39 -6.74 -3.62
CA ARG A 112 -17.75 -5.42 -3.44
C ARG A 112 -16.62 -5.49 -2.46
N TYR A 113 -16.89 -6.05 -1.29
CA TYR A 113 -15.90 -6.22 -0.26
C TYR A 113 -14.72 -7.06 -0.77
N VAL A 114 -14.99 -8.23 -1.35
CA VAL A 114 -13.93 -9.15 -1.81
C VAL A 114 -13.11 -8.52 -2.95
N VAL A 115 -13.73 -7.84 -3.92
CA VAL A 115 -12.98 -7.21 -5.02
C VAL A 115 -12.13 -6.03 -4.51
N SER A 116 -12.65 -5.21 -3.59
CA SER A 116 -11.89 -4.11 -2.99
C SER A 116 -10.72 -4.61 -2.14
N VAL A 117 -10.92 -5.66 -1.33
CA VAL A 117 -9.86 -6.27 -0.53
C VAL A 117 -8.81 -6.92 -1.43
N ALA A 118 -9.23 -7.72 -2.43
CA ALA A 118 -8.29 -8.36 -3.36
C ALA A 118 -7.44 -7.33 -4.12
N ALA A 119 -8.04 -6.22 -4.55
CA ALA A 119 -7.32 -5.13 -5.20
C ALA A 119 -6.32 -4.44 -4.26
N ALA A 120 -6.71 -4.21 -3.00
CA ALA A 120 -5.83 -3.64 -1.98
C ALA A 120 -4.65 -4.55 -1.67
N THR A 121 -4.90 -5.85 -1.44
CA THR A 121 -3.86 -6.85 -1.21
C THR A 121 -2.91 -6.96 -2.40
N GLY A 122 -3.43 -6.97 -3.64
CA GLY A 122 -2.60 -6.99 -4.84
C GLY A 122 -1.72 -5.74 -4.95
N ALA A 123 -2.24 -4.56 -4.65
CA ALA A 123 -1.46 -3.31 -4.65
C ALA A 123 -0.40 -3.28 -3.54
N PHE A 124 -0.73 -3.77 -2.34
CA PHE A 124 0.23 -3.90 -1.24
C PHE A 124 1.38 -4.85 -1.58
N LEU A 125 1.08 -6.01 -2.18
CA LEU A 125 2.12 -6.95 -2.63
C LEU A 125 3.03 -6.34 -3.70
N LEU A 126 2.46 -5.56 -4.64
CA LEU A 126 3.26 -4.82 -5.63
C LEU A 126 4.15 -3.77 -4.98
N GLY A 127 3.62 -3.00 -4.02
CA GLY A 127 4.39 -2.00 -3.28
C GLY A 127 5.51 -2.65 -2.44
N THR A 128 5.23 -3.80 -1.83
CA THR A 128 6.22 -4.57 -1.06
C THR A 128 7.32 -5.11 -1.97
N GLY A 129 6.96 -5.59 -3.17
CA GLY A 129 7.93 -5.99 -4.19
C GLY A 129 8.79 -4.81 -4.68
N ALA A 130 8.22 -3.64 -4.86
CA ALA A 130 8.95 -2.42 -5.21
C ALA A 130 9.94 -2.00 -4.10
N ALA A 131 9.49 -2.01 -2.84
CA ALA A 131 10.34 -1.74 -1.68
C ALA A 131 11.47 -2.76 -1.56
N TRP A 132 11.19 -4.03 -1.82
CA TRP A 132 12.22 -5.07 -1.87
C TRP A 132 13.26 -4.76 -2.92
N TYR A 133 12.81 -4.58 -4.16
CA TYR A 133 13.69 -4.31 -5.30
C TYR A 133 14.62 -3.14 -4.99
N GLU A 134 14.07 -2.01 -4.54
CA GLU A 134 14.88 -0.85 -4.18
C GLU A 134 15.82 -1.10 -3.01
N THR A 135 15.37 -1.75 -1.94
CA THR A 135 16.24 -2.03 -0.80
C THR A 135 17.42 -2.93 -1.21
N SER A 136 17.17 -3.91 -2.08
CA SER A 136 18.22 -4.81 -2.59
C SER A 136 19.24 -4.10 -3.49
N VAL A 137 18.78 -3.12 -4.27
CA VAL A 137 19.63 -2.33 -5.19
C VAL A 137 20.40 -1.23 -4.44
N LEU A 138 19.78 -0.61 -3.43
CA LEU A 138 20.32 0.58 -2.76
C LEU A 138 21.13 0.27 -1.49
N LEU A 139 20.75 -0.76 -0.73
CA LEU A 139 21.28 -1.05 0.62
C LEU A 139 21.90 -2.45 0.75
N GLY A 140 21.78 -3.30 -0.28
CA GLY A 140 22.32 -4.66 -0.32
C GLY A 140 21.26 -5.74 -0.10
N GLY A 141 21.60 -6.99 -0.44
CA GLY A 141 20.65 -8.10 -0.48
C GLY A 141 20.11 -8.49 0.90
N LEU A 142 18.79 -8.35 1.09
CA LEU A 142 18.09 -8.98 2.20
C LEU A 142 17.74 -10.45 1.87
N PRO A 143 17.82 -11.36 2.85
CA PRO A 143 17.39 -12.74 2.66
C PRO A 143 15.88 -12.81 2.42
N ALA A 144 15.53 -13.43 1.28
CA ALA A 144 14.17 -13.49 0.76
C ALA A 144 13.13 -14.08 1.71
N GLY A 145 13.54 -15.05 2.53
CA GLY A 145 12.66 -15.70 3.50
C GLY A 145 12.11 -14.79 4.59
N ARG A 146 12.90 -13.80 5.07
CA ARG A 146 12.43 -12.87 6.11
C ARG A 146 11.47 -11.83 5.56
N MET A 147 11.66 -11.44 4.32
CA MET A 147 10.83 -10.46 3.61
C MET A 147 9.46 -11.07 3.25
N LEU A 148 9.43 -12.31 2.75
CA LEU A 148 8.18 -13.06 2.52
C LEU A 148 7.44 -13.37 3.82
N ALA A 149 8.15 -13.71 4.89
CA ALA A 149 7.53 -13.87 6.22
C ALA A 149 6.93 -12.55 6.72
N GLY A 150 7.65 -11.43 6.60
CA GLY A 150 7.15 -10.10 6.98
C GLY A 150 5.92 -9.66 6.18
N ALA A 151 5.92 -9.91 4.86
CA ALA A 151 4.78 -9.61 3.98
C ALA A 151 3.55 -10.48 4.26
N GLY A 152 3.72 -11.65 4.89
CA GLY A 152 2.62 -12.53 5.29
C GLY A 152 2.05 -12.24 6.69
N TYR A 153 2.79 -11.52 7.55
CA TYR A 153 2.35 -11.13 8.90
C TYR A 153 1.91 -9.66 9.01
N GLY A 154 2.17 -8.82 7.99
CA GLY A 154 1.65 -7.46 7.88
C GLY A 154 0.25 -7.42 7.25
#